data_AF-A0A8T4JZ26-F1
#
_entry.id   AF-A0A8T4JZ26-F1
#
_cell.length_a   1.000
_cell.length_b   1.000
_cell.length_c   1.000
_cell.angle_alpha   90.00
_cell.angle_beta   90.00
_cell.angle_gamma   90.00
#
_symmetry.space_group_name_H-M   'P 1'
#
loop_
_entity.id
_entity.type
_entity.pdbx_description
1 polymer ?
#
loop_
_entity_poly.entity_id
_entity_poly.type
_entity_poly.pdbx_seq_one_letter_code
_entity_poly.pdbx_strand_id
1 'polypeptide(L)'
;MMKKKVLAFAAAAVFTLSVSGCAGGEAAGNGGGSTAGQEESQTVSVMDKDTYLAEIDGLNSAAYEFMQIMTALTEDLDWETAITEIRECKTPFIEFSEIDNPPEGYEEAHAEMAAASKRVGEFLDDYADFFQDVQDGIIDTDEEYTEKSETLLAEMEASFAELGEKMGEVQEIQ
;
A
#
# COMPACT_ATOMS: atom_id res chain seq x y z
N MET A 1 -2.08 16.46 26.64
CA MET A 1 -1.67 15.15 27.19
C MET A 1 -2.77 14.08 27.11
N MET A 2 -4.07 14.41 27.13
CA MET A 2 -5.15 13.43 26.89
C MET A 2 -5.25 13.00 25.41
N LYS A 3 -5.06 13.93 24.46
CA LYS A 3 -5.14 13.65 23.01
C LYS A 3 -4.21 12.53 22.53
N LYS A 4 -2.99 12.40 23.08
CA LYS A 4 -2.01 11.38 22.66
C LYS A 4 -2.38 9.93 23.01
N LYS A 5 -3.19 9.70 24.05
CA LYS A 5 -3.42 8.35 24.61
C LYS A 5 -4.60 7.60 24.00
N VAL A 6 -5.38 8.29 23.15
CA VAL A 6 -6.59 7.75 22.51
C VAL A 6 -6.30 7.37 21.05
N LEU A 7 -5.11 7.65 20.51
CA LEU A 7 -4.75 7.33 19.11
C LEU A 7 -4.44 5.85 18.83
N ALA A 8 -4.16 5.09 19.88
CA ALA A 8 -3.75 3.70 19.80
C ALA A 8 -4.93 2.74 19.59
N PHE A 9 -5.79 3.00 18.60
CA PHE A 9 -6.89 2.09 18.29
C PHE A 9 -6.44 0.99 17.32
N ALA A 10 -5.97 -0.09 17.95
CA ALA A 10 -5.95 -1.47 17.49
C ALA A 10 -6.03 -1.70 15.96
N ALA A 11 -4.89 -1.53 15.29
CA ALA A 11 -4.59 -2.16 13.99
C ALA A 11 -4.46 -3.70 14.10
N ALA A 12 -5.36 -4.36 14.83
CA ALA A 12 -5.29 -5.78 15.14
C ALA A 12 -6.19 -6.65 14.22
N ALA A 13 -6.89 -6.05 13.25
CA ALA A 13 -7.87 -6.75 12.43
C ALA A 13 -7.46 -6.98 10.95
N VAL A 14 -6.34 -6.42 10.47
CA VAL A 14 -5.92 -6.62 9.07
C VAL A 14 -5.17 -7.95 8.93
N PHE A 15 -5.98 -9.00 8.85
CA PHE A 15 -5.82 -10.28 8.18
C PHE A 15 -4.49 -11.06 8.21
N THR A 16 -4.67 -12.34 8.54
CA THR A 16 -3.85 -13.48 8.15
C THR A 16 -3.52 -13.50 6.65
N LEU A 17 -2.52 -12.74 6.23
CA LEU A 17 -1.79 -13.00 4.98
C LEU A 17 -1.00 -14.29 5.19
N SER A 18 -1.68 -15.43 4.97
CA SER A 18 -1.06 -16.75 5.05
C SER A 18 -0.16 -16.93 3.84
N VAL A 19 1.05 -16.36 3.92
CA VAL A 19 2.16 -16.61 3.00
C VAL A 19 2.32 -18.12 2.86
N SER A 20 1.90 -18.65 1.73
CA SER A 20 1.99 -20.07 1.39
C SER A 20 2.80 -20.23 0.09
N GLY A 21 4.13 -20.16 0.22
CA GLY A 21 5.10 -20.59 -0.81
C GLY A 21 5.37 -19.53 -1.88
N CYS A 22 6.58 -19.36 -2.42
CA CYS A 22 7.71 -20.28 -2.55
C CYS A 22 8.96 -19.43 -2.86
N ALA A 23 10.05 -19.60 -2.11
CA ALA A 23 11.37 -19.17 -2.58
C ALA A 23 12.41 -20.19 -2.14
N GLY A 24 12.43 -21.32 -2.85
CA GLY A 24 13.53 -22.27 -2.86
C GLY A 24 13.93 -22.52 -4.31
N GLY A 25 15.08 -21.98 -4.73
CA GLY A 25 15.67 -22.32 -6.02
C GLY A 25 16.70 -21.32 -6.56
N GLU A 26 17.94 -21.40 -6.07
CA GLU A 26 19.11 -20.90 -6.80
C GLU A 26 19.34 -21.71 -8.10
N ALA A 27 19.60 -21.05 -9.22
CA ALA A 27 20.91 -21.06 -9.92
C ALA A 27 20.84 -20.85 -11.45
N ALA A 28 21.74 -19.97 -11.90
CA ALA A 28 22.58 -20.04 -13.11
C ALA A 28 21.99 -19.73 -14.51
N GLY A 29 22.38 -18.56 -15.04
CA GLY A 29 23.53 -18.49 -15.96
C GLY A 29 23.29 -18.51 -17.48
N ASN A 30 23.83 -17.47 -18.13
CA ASN A 30 24.57 -17.48 -19.40
C ASN A 30 23.88 -17.04 -20.72
N GLY A 31 24.17 -15.80 -21.14
CA GLY A 31 25.03 -15.52 -22.30
C GLY A 31 24.41 -15.32 -23.69
N GLY A 32 24.76 -14.20 -24.34
CA GLY A 32 25.04 -14.17 -25.80
C GLY A 32 24.39 -13.09 -26.68
N GLY A 33 25.10 -11.97 -26.87
CA GLY A 33 25.50 -11.36 -28.16
C GLY A 33 24.55 -11.16 -29.36
N SER A 34 24.42 -9.88 -29.73
CA SER A 34 24.47 -9.26 -31.09
C SER A 34 23.25 -9.16 -32.02
N THR A 35 22.78 -7.90 -32.13
CA THR A 35 22.44 -7.07 -33.33
C THR A 35 21.63 -7.63 -34.49
N ALA A 36 20.48 -6.99 -34.77
CA ALA A 36 20.19 -6.28 -36.03
C ALA A 36 18.92 -5.42 -35.89
N GLY A 37 18.93 -4.20 -36.43
CA GLY A 37 17.84 -3.23 -36.31
C GLY A 37 16.54 -3.67 -36.98
N GLN A 38 15.43 -3.32 -36.32
CA GLN A 38 14.09 -3.37 -36.88
C GLN A 38 13.29 -2.22 -36.24
N GLU A 39 12.47 -1.57 -37.06
CA GLU A 39 11.72 -0.34 -36.79
C GLU A 39 11.06 -0.36 -35.39
N GLU A 40 11.34 0.65 -34.56
CA GLU A 40 10.63 0.90 -33.30
C GLU A 40 9.17 1.30 -33.61
N SER A 41 8.34 0.31 -33.93
CA SER A 41 6.99 0.32 -33.39
C SER A 41 7.19 0.20 -31.88
N GLN A 42 6.95 1.27 -31.13
CA GLN A 42 6.88 1.21 -29.67
C GLN A 42 5.68 0.31 -29.31
N THR A 43 5.89 -1.00 -29.40
CA THR A 43 5.08 -1.95 -28.65
C THR A 43 5.32 -1.58 -27.21
N VAL A 44 4.28 -1.08 -26.53
CA VAL A 44 4.31 -0.93 -25.07
C VAL A 44 4.77 -2.28 -24.53
N SER A 45 5.98 -2.32 -23.96
CA SER A 45 6.52 -3.56 -23.43
C SER A 45 5.63 -3.94 -22.27
N VAL A 46 4.93 -5.06 -22.38
CA VAL A 46 4.18 -5.64 -21.26
C VAL A 46 5.16 -5.94 -20.13
N MET A 47 4.78 -5.60 -18.89
CA MET A 47 5.56 -5.92 -17.70
C MET A 47 5.64 -7.45 -17.56
N ASP A 48 6.81 -7.97 -17.21
CA ASP A 48 6.94 -9.39 -16.92
C ASP A 48 6.25 -9.76 -15.60
N LYS A 49 5.79 -11.01 -15.51
CA LYS A 49 5.04 -11.50 -14.33
C LYS A 49 5.85 -11.42 -13.04
N ASP A 50 7.15 -11.71 -13.08
CA ASP A 50 7.97 -11.75 -11.86
C ASP A 50 8.15 -10.34 -11.28
N THR A 51 8.38 -9.35 -12.15
CA THR A 51 8.39 -7.93 -11.76
C THR A 51 7.04 -7.52 -11.18
N TYR A 52 5.94 -7.87 -11.84
CA TYR A 52 4.60 -7.54 -11.35
C TYR A 52 4.30 -8.13 -9.95
N LEU A 53 4.68 -9.39 -9.71
CA LEU A 53 4.53 -10.01 -8.40
C LEU A 53 5.42 -9.36 -7.33
N ALA A 54 6.61 -8.90 -7.70
CA ALA A 54 7.48 -8.14 -6.80
C ALA A 54 6.86 -6.79 -6.39
N GLU A 55 6.15 -6.12 -7.31
CA GLU A 55 5.41 -4.89 -6.99
C GLU A 55 4.27 -5.17 -5.99
N ILE A 56 3.57 -6.31 -6.12
CA ILE A 56 2.55 -6.75 -5.13
C ILE A 56 3.17 -7.03 -3.76
N ASP A 57 4.35 -7.67 -3.72
CA ASP A 57 5.09 -7.86 -2.47
C ASP A 57 5.52 -6.51 -1.84
N GLY A 58 5.79 -5.51 -2.68
CA GLY A 58 6.00 -4.12 -2.26
C GLY A 58 4.79 -3.53 -1.53
N LEU A 59 3.58 -3.76 -2.04
CA LEU A 59 2.34 -3.33 -1.38
C LEU A 59 2.15 -3.99 0.00
N ASN A 60 2.43 -5.29 0.12
CA ASN A 60 2.37 -6.00 1.41
C ASN A 60 3.38 -5.44 2.41
N SER A 61 4.58 -5.11 1.93
CA SER A 61 5.64 -4.52 2.75
C SER A 61 5.22 -3.13 3.24
N ALA A 62 4.66 -2.30 2.37
CA ALA A 62 4.14 -0.98 2.72
C ALA A 62 2.98 -1.06 3.74
N ALA A 63 2.04 -1.99 3.56
CA ALA A 63 0.97 -2.22 4.52
C ALA A 63 1.51 -2.61 5.91
N TYR A 64 2.57 -3.43 5.95
CA TYR A 64 3.25 -3.79 7.20
C TYR A 64 3.97 -2.59 7.82
N GLU A 65 4.68 -1.79 7.03
CA GLU A 65 5.34 -0.57 7.50
C GLU A 65 4.34 0.42 8.11
N PHE A 66 3.19 0.62 7.47
CA PHE A 66 2.12 1.45 8.02
C PHE A 66 1.68 0.98 9.42
N MET A 67 1.49 -0.34 9.61
CA MET A 67 1.16 -0.87 10.94
C MET A 67 2.26 -0.62 11.99
N GLN A 68 3.53 -0.63 11.58
CA GLN A 68 4.65 -0.34 12.47
C GLN A 68 4.69 1.14 12.85
N ILE A 69 4.41 2.05 11.91
CA ILE A 69 4.28 3.48 12.18
C ILE A 69 3.14 3.70 13.19
N MET A 70 1.99 3.07 12.96
CA MET A 70 0.85 3.15 13.88
C MET A 70 1.18 2.63 15.28
N THR A 71 1.90 1.51 15.37
CA THR A 71 2.36 0.96 16.65
C THR A 71 3.31 1.92 17.36
N ALA A 72 4.30 2.47 16.64
CA ALA A 72 5.27 3.41 17.19
C ALA A 72 4.60 4.71 17.68
N LEU A 73 3.55 5.19 17.00
CA LEU A 73 2.73 6.32 17.41
C LEU A 73 2.03 6.09 18.75
N THR A 74 1.69 4.84 19.08
CA THR A 74 1.11 4.48 20.39
C THR A 74 2.13 4.50 21.53
N GLU A 75 3.41 4.30 21.21
CA GLU A 75 4.49 4.21 22.17
C GLU A 75 5.04 5.60 22.48
N ASP A 76 5.77 6.21 21.55
CA ASP A 76 6.44 7.51 21.75
C ASP A 76 6.84 8.23 20.45
N LEU A 77 6.47 7.74 19.26
CA LEU A 77 6.75 8.44 17.99
C LEU A 77 6.09 9.83 18.01
N ASP A 78 6.84 10.85 17.64
CA ASP A 78 6.31 12.20 17.57
C ASP A 78 5.44 12.39 16.32
N TRP A 79 4.55 13.38 16.38
CA TRP A 79 3.53 13.60 15.38
C TRP A 79 4.10 14.04 14.02
N GLU A 80 5.15 14.85 14.04
CA GLU A 80 5.77 15.36 12.82
C GLU A 80 6.45 14.21 12.05
N THR A 81 7.16 13.35 12.77
CA THR A 81 7.75 12.13 12.20
C THR A 81 6.67 11.19 11.69
N ALA A 82 5.63 10.91 12.48
CA ALA A 82 4.55 10.01 12.05
C ALA A 82 3.82 10.51 10.80
N ILE A 83 3.48 11.80 10.73
CA ILE A 83 2.84 12.41 9.54
C ILE A 83 3.73 12.24 8.30
N THR A 84 5.04 12.46 8.45
CA THR A 84 6.00 12.31 7.35
C THR A 84 6.08 10.86 6.89
N GLU A 85 6.27 9.92 7.82
CA GLU A 85 6.40 8.49 7.52
C GLU A 85 5.11 7.92 6.88
N ILE A 86 3.92 8.34 7.33
CA ILE A 86 2.64 7.93 6.73
C ILE A 86 2.54 8.42 5.28
N ARG A 87 2.92 9.67 5.01
CA ARG A 87 2.91 10.23 3.65
C ARG A 87 3.92 9.55 2.73
N GLU A 88 5.06 9.11 3.26
CA GLU A 88 6.05 8.35 2.50
C GLU A 88 5.57 6.92 2.21
N CYS A 89 4.91 6.29 3.18
CA CYS A 89 4.38 4.93 3.10
C CYS A 89 3.34 4.74 1.98
N LYS A 90 2.71 5.81 1.50
CA LYS A 90 1.78 5.75 0.36
C LYS A 90 2.45 5.42 -0.98
N THR A 91 3.75 5.68 -1.11
CA THR A 91 4.45 5.68 -2.40
C THR A 91 4.26 4.37 -3.18
N PRO A 92 4.47 3.18 -2.58
CA PRO A 92 4.29 1.92 -3.30
C PRO A 92 2.87 1.72 -3.80
N PHE A 93 1.87 2.20 -3.05
CA PHE A 93 0.46 2.09 -3.44
C PHE A 93 0.12 2.94 -4.67
N ILE A 94 0.64 4.17 -4.70
CA ILE A 94 0.45 5.09 -5.82
C ILE A 94 1.21 4.60 -7.04
N GLU A 95 2.49 4.25 -6.91
CA GLU A 95 3.32 3.74 -8.00
C GLU A 95 2.71 2.48 -8.63
N PHE A 96 2.22 1.54 -7.81
CA PHE A 96 1.52 0.36 -8.31
C PHE A 96 0.27 0.72 -9.14
N SER A 97 -0.48 1.73 -8.69
CA SER A 97 -1.70 2.16 -9.37
C SER A 97 -1.46 2.83 -10.73
N GLU A 98 -0.20 3.22 -11.00
CA GLU A 98 0.26 3.87 -12.23
C GLU A 98 0.90 2.88 -13.22
N ILE A 99 0.83 1.57 -12.96
CA ILE A 99 1.31 0.56 -13.90
C ILE A 99 0.37 0.50 -15.13
N ASP A 100 0.81 1.07 -16.24
CA ASP A 100 -0.01 1.15 -17.46
C ASP A 100 0.03 -0.13 -18.33
N ASN A 101 0.94 -1.06 -18.01
CA ASN A 101 1.33 -2.19 -18.84
C ASN A 101 1.43 -3.52 -18.06
N PRO A 102 0.37 -3.95 -17.34
CA PRO A 102 0.40 -5.19 -16.56
C PRO A 102 0.63 -6.42 -17.45
N PRO A 103 1.07 -7.55 -16.87
CA PRO A 103 1.28 -8.80 -17.62
C PRO A 103 0.05 -9.23 -18.43
N GLU A 104 0.28 -9.90 -19.56
CA GLU A 104 -0.81 -10.41 -20.41
C GLU A 104 -1.70 -11.36 -19.61
N GLY A 105 -3.02 -11.12 -19.65
CA GLY A 105 -4.01 -11.88 -18.88
C GLY A 105 -4.27 -11.36 -17.46
N TYR A 106 -3.55 -10.33 -17.02
CA TYR A 106 -3.75 -9.67 -15.73
C TYR A 106 -4.46 -8.31 -15.86
N GLU A 107 -4.87 -7.87 -17.06
CA GLU A 107 -5.32 -6.50 -17.31
C GLU A 107 -6.54 -6.10 -16.46
N GLU A 108 -7.55 -6.96 -16.37
CA GLU A 108 -8.76 -6.72 -15.58
C GLU A 108 -8.45 -6.72 -14.08
N ALA A 109 -7.78 -7.76 -13.59
CA ALA A 109 -7.40 -7.88 -12.18
C ALA A 109 -6.45 -6.76 -11.75
N HIS A 110 -5.55 -6.33 -12.63
CA HIS A 110 -4.69 -5.19 -12.40
C HIS A 110 -5.49 -3.90 -12.28
N ALA A 111 -6.45 -3.64 -13.19
CA ALA A 111 -7.26 -2.42 -13.12
C ALA A 111 -8.02 -2.30 -11.79
N GLU A 112 -8.56 -3.41 -11.28
CA GLU A 112 -9.22 -3.45 -9.97
C GLU A 112 -8.23 -3.26 -8.81
N MET A 113 -7.09 -3.95 -8.85
CA MET A 113 -6.07 -3.83 -7.80
C MET A 113 -5.39 -2.46 -7.80
N ALA A 114 -5.17 -1.84 -8.95
CA ALA A 114 -4.67 -0.48 -9.09
C ALA A 114 -5.65 0.53 -8.47
N ALA A 115 -6.95 0.36 -8.70
CA ALA A 115 -7.97 1.21 -8.07
C ALA A 115 -7.99 1.06 -6.54
N ALA A 116 -7.93 -0.17 -6.03
CA ALA A 116 -7.87 -0.44 -4.59
C ALA A 116 -6.57 0.11 -3.96
N SER A 117 -5.43 -0.08 -4.63
CA SER A 117 -4.12 0.44 -4.22
C SER A 117 -4.13 1.96 -4.16
N LYS A 118 -4.65 2.62 -5.20
CA LYS A 118 -4.80 4.07 -5.22
C LYS A 118 -5.64 4.59 -4.05
N ARG A 119 -6.76 3.91 -3.76
CA ARG A 119 -7.62 4.27 -2.61
C ARG A 119 -6.86 4.19 -1.28
N VAL A 120 -6.04 3.16 -1.07
CA VAL A 120 -5.17 3.09 0.11
C VAL A 120 -4.17 4.24 0.13
N GLY A 121 -3.53 4.55 -0.99
CA GLY A 121 -2.57 5.67 -1.07
C GLY A 121 -3.20 7.03 -0.76
N GLU A 122 -4.41 7.30 -1.28
CA GLU A 122 -5.19 8.51 -0.99
C GLU A 122 -5.64 8.56 0.48
N PHE A 123 -6.11 7.43 1.03
CA PHE A 123 -6.47 7.32 2.44
C PHE A 123 -5.31 7.66 3.38
N LEU A 124 -4.07 7.26 3.05
CA LEU A 124 -2.90 7.57 3.88
C LEU A 124 -2.62 9.08 3.94
N ASP A 125 -2.90 9.83 2.87
CA ASP A 125 -2.83 11.30 2.92
C ASP A 125 -3.91 11.88 3.83
N ASP A 126 -5.16 11.42 3.72
CA ASP A 126 -6.27 11.88 4.57
C ASP A 126 -6.01 11.56 6.06
N TYR A 127 -5.39 10.41 6.33
CA TYR A 127 -5.00 10.00 7.67
C TYR A 127 -3.87 10.87 8.24
N ALA A 128 -2.88 11.23 7.42
CA ALA A 128 -1.82 12.16 7.80
C ALA A 128 -2.35 13.59 8.00
N ASP A 129 -3.29 14.04 7.17
CA ASP A 129 -3.96 15.34 7.28
C ASP A 129 -4.78 15.42 8.58
N PHE A 130 -5.46 14.34 8.98
CA PHE A 130 -6.13 14.28 10.28
C PHE A 130 -5.16 14.50 11.45
N PHE A 131 -3.98 13.88 11.40
CA PHE A 131 -2.98 14.09 12.44
C PHE A 131 -2.42 15.51 12.45
N GLN A 132 -2.21 16.09 11.27
CA GLN A 132 -1.80 17.49 11.12
C GLN A 132 -2.88 18.44 11.68
N ASP A 133 -4.15 18.22 11.37
CA ASP A 133 -5.28 19.01 11.88
C ASP A 133 -5.37 18.98 13.42
N VAL A 134 -5.11 17.82 14.04
CA VAL A 134 -5.04 17.68 15.50
C VAL A 134 -3.84 18.44 16.06
N GLN A 135 -2.67 18.35 15.41
CA GLN A 135 -1.44 19.02 15.81
C GLN A 135 -1.57 20.55 15.73
N ASP A 136 -2.18 21.06 14.67
CA ASP A 136 -2.40 22.49 14.43
C ASP A 136 -3.56 23.06 15.26
N GLY A 137 -4.30 22.19 15.94
CA GLY A 137 -5.45 22.58 16.76
C GLY A 137 -6.66 23.00 15.94
N ILE A 138 -6.75 22.55 14.69
CA ILE A 138 -7.95 22.66 13.85
C ILE A 138 -9.03 21.73 14.43
N ILE A 139 -8.66 20.50 14.79
CA ILE A 139 -9.51 19.59 15.57
C ILE A 139 -9.20 19.79 17.06
N ASP A 140 -9.97 20.66 17.70
CA ASP A 140 -9.74 21.06 19.09
C ASP A 140 -10.69 20.43 20.10
N THR A 141 -11.85 19.92 19.66
CA THR A 141 -12.87 19.27 20.50
C THR A 141 -12.77 17.74 20.51
N ASP A 142 -13.20 17.13 21.62
CA ASP A 142 -13.23 15.66 21.76
C ASP A 142 -14.29 15.01 20.86
N GLU A 143 -15.39 15.73 20.57
CA GLU A 143 -16.49 15.26 19.70
C GLU A 143 -16.03 15.14 18.25
N GLU A 144 -15.47 16.23 17.69
CA GLU A 144 -14.93 16.23 16.32
C GLU A 144 -13.78 15.23 16.16
N TYR A 145 -12.91 15.13 17.16
CA TYR A 145 -11.85 14.13 17.17
C TYR A 145 -12.41 12.71 17.06
N THR A 146 -13.41 12.39 17.89
CA THR A 146 -14.01 11.04 17.94
C THR A 146 -14.67 10.70 16.61
N GLU A 147 -15.55 11.58 16.10
CA GLU A 147 -16.27 11.39 14.84
C GLU A 147 -15.32 11.16 13.65
N LYS A 148 -14.31 12.02 13.49
CA LYS A 148 -13.33 11.88 12.40
C LYS A 148 -12.49 10.62 12.56
N SER A 149 -12.05 10.29 13.79
CA SER A 149 -11.25 9.09 14.03
C SER A 149 -12.01 7.80 13.74
N GLU A 150 -13.28 7.71 14.10
CA GLU A 150 -14.12 6.54 13.81
C GLU A 150 -14.37 6.38 12.31
N THR A 151 -14.57 7.50 11.60
CA THR A 151 -14.73 7.50 10.14
C THR A 151 -13.47 6.99 9.45
N LEU A 152 -12.30 7.51 9.82
CA LEU A 152 -11.03 7.09 9.26
C LEU A 152 -10.69 5.63 9.58
N LEU A 153 -11.03 5.14 10.77
CA LEU A 153 -10.84 3.73 11.11
C LEU A 153 -11.69 2.82 10.22
N ALA A 154 -12.95 3.17 9.99
CA ALA A 154 -13.82 2.41 9.10
C ALA A 154 -13.31 2.42 7.65
N GLU A 155 -12.79 3.56 7.18
CA GLU A 155 -12.22 3.70 5.84
C GLU A 155 -10.90 2.93 5.67
N MET A 156 -10.05 2.93 6.70
CA MET A 156 -8.84 2.10 6.77
C MET A 156 -9.20 0.63 6.60
N GLU A 157 -10.13 0.12 7.43
CA GLU A 157 -10.56 -1.28 7.39
C GLU A 157 -11.12 -1.65 6.01
N ALA A 158 -11.98 -0.81 5.44
CA ALA A 158 -12.56 -1.04 4.13
C ALA A 158 -11.50 -1.08 3.01
N SER A 159 -10.60 -0.09 2.99
CA SER A 159 -9.61 0.06 1.92
C SER A 159 -8.57 -1.05 1.93
N PHE A 160 -8.06 -1.42 3.12
CA PHE A 160 -7.10 -2.53 3.23
C PHE A 160 -7.76 -3.90 3.03
N ALA A 161 -9.03 -4.08 3.42
CA ALA A 161 -9.75 -5.32 3.14
C ALA A 161 -10.00 -5.51 1.63
N GLU A 162 -10.44 -4.45 0.94
CA GLU A 162 -10.62 -4.46 -0.52
C GLU A 162 -9.29 -4.75 -1.23
N LEU A 163 -8.19 -4.08 -0.84
CA LEU A 163 -6.88 -4.37 -1.42
C LEU A 163 -6.46 -5.82 -1.20
N GLY A 164 -6.66 -6.37 0.01
CA GLY A 164 -6.36 -7.76 0.33
C GLY A 164 -7.19 -8.76 -0.48
N GLU A 165 -8.48 -8.47 -0.73
CA GLU A 165 -9.33 -9.26 -1.62
C GLU A 165 -8.78 -9.28 -3.05
N LYS A 166 -8.42 -8.11 -3.60
CA LYS A 166 -7.87 -7.99 -4.95
C LYS A 166 -6.50 -8.64 -5.13
N MET A 167 -5.65 -8.58 -4.11
CA MET A 167 -4.41 -9.35 -4.09
C MET A 167 -4.66 -10.87 -4.13
N GLY A 168 -5.69 -11.33 -3.42
CA GLY A 168 -6.10 -12.74 -3.44
C GLY A 168 -6.54 -13.19 -4.84
N GLU A 169 -7.38 -12.41 -5.50
CA GLU A 169 -7.83 -12.67 -6.88
C GLU A 169 -6.65 -12.77 -7.86
N VAL A 170 -5.66 -11.88 -7.74
CA VAL A 170 -4.46 -11.90 -8.59
C VAL A 170 -3.62 -13.17 -8.37
N GLN A 171 -3.57 -13.70 -7.15
CA GLN A 171 -2.89 -14.96 -6.86
C GLN A 171 -3.59 -16.17 -7.48
N GLU A 172 -4.91 -16.13 -7.67
CA GLU A 172 -5.68 -17.21 -8.31
C GLU A 172 -5.45 -17.31 -9.83
N ILE A 173 -4.89 -16.27 -10.45
CA ILE A 173 -4.52 -16.26 -11.88
C ILE A 173 -3.24 -17.10 -12.13
N GLN A 174 -2.41 -17.31 -11.09
CA GLN A 174 -1.14 -18.03 -11.21
C GLN A 174 -1.29 -19.52 -11.55
#